data_AF-A0A7J4IQ71-F1
#
_entry.id   AF-A0A7J4IQ71-F1
#
_cell.length_a   1.000
_cell.length_b   1.000
_cell.length_c   1.000
_cell.angle_alpha   90.00
_cell.angle_beta   90.00
_cell.angle_gamma   90.00
#
_symmetry.space_group_name_H-M   'P 1'
#
loop_
_entity.id
_entity.type
_entity.pdbx_description
1 polymer ?
#
loop_
_entity_poly.entity_id
_entity_poly.type
_entity_poly.pdbx_seq_one_letter_code
_entity_poly.pdbx_strand_id
1 'polypeptide(L)'
;MQPRVAVLSGFGINCESETMAVFEMAGAKADRVHVNRLVNGEINLNDYHIMAVPGGFSFGDHLGSGRLMGNRLRFGLREQVRDFVKAGKPVIGICNGFQVLVKMGLLPGDNDVSLTQTASLALNDSGHYENRWATLEFDSESHCIWTKGMTRIRVPVRHGEGKFVTADKNLLDDWGEGGQLVVKYVDPSTEYPSSTDEVLPYPISPNQSWRNIAG
;
A
#
# COMPACT_ATOMS: atom_id res chain seq x y z
N MET A 1 -21.60 7.12 15.24
CA MET A 1 -20.33 6.82 15.96
C MET A 1 -19.19 7.34 15.10
N GLN A 2 -18.18 7.97 15.68
CA GLN A 2 -17.01 8.47 14.94
C GLN A 2 -15.98 7.33 14.76
N PRO A 3 -15.56 6.96 13.53
CA PRO A 3 -14.55 5.93 13.32
C PRO A 3 -13.22 6.34 13.96
N ARG A 4 -12.49 5.35 14.50
CA ARG A 4 -11.13 5.53 15.06
C ARG A 4 -10.11 4.92 14.13
N VAL A 5 -9.05 5.66 13.82
CA VAL A 5 -7.98 5.24 12.91
C VAL A 5 -6.67 5.11 13.68
N ALA A 6 -6.05 3.94 13.62
CA ALA A 6 -4.67 3.75 14.05
C ALA A 6 -3.76 4.17 12.90
N VAL A 7 -3.21 5.38 12.96
CA VAL A 7 -2.18 5.83 12.03
C VAL A 7 -0.83 5.41 12.57
N LEU A 8 -0.24 4.37 11.99
CA LEU A 8 1.00 3.78 12.49
C LEU A 8 2.16 4.77 12.33
N SER A 9 2.95 4.88 13.40
CA SER A 9 4.18 5.65 13.43
C SER A 9 5.35 4.78 13.93
N GLY A 10 6.57 5.25 13.71
CA GLY A 10 7.76 4.52 14.08
C GLY A 10 9.01 5.16 13.51
N PHE A 11 10.15 4.47 13.64
CA PHE A 11 11.41 4.96 13.13
C PHE A 11 11.37 5.11 11.59
N GLY A 12 11.59 6.33 11.11
CA GLY A 12 11.73 6.64 9.68
C GLY A 12 10.42 6.81 8.89
N ILE A 13 9.26 6.53 9.49
CA ILE A 13 7.96 6.97 8.94
C ILE A 13 7.91 8.49 9.06
N ASN A 14 7.45 9.17 8.01
CA ASN A 14 7.47 10.65 7.97
C ASN A 14 6.21 11.27 7.36
N CYS A 15 5.21 10.46 7.00
CA CYS A 15 3.96 10.91 6.43
C CYS A 15 2.74 10.78 7.37
N GLU A 16 2.96 10.65 8.69
CA GLU A 16 1.87 10.41 9.63
C GLU A 16 0.93 11.61 9.74
N SER A 17 1.48 12.83 9.76
CA SER A 17 0.71 14.04 10.06
C SER A 17 -0.33 14.33 8.98
N GLU A 18 0.06 14.26 7.71
CA GLU A 18 -0.86 14.43 6.58
C GLU A 18 -1.84 13.26 6.47
N THR A 19 -1.42 12.04 6.80
CA THR A 19 -2.33 10.88 6.81
C THR A 19 -3.42 11.08 7.87
N MET A 20 -3.04 11.51 9.08
CA MET A 20 -4.00 11.85 10.14
C MET A 20 -4.95 12.96 9.70
N ALA A 21 -4.41 14.06 9.16
CA ALA A 21 -5.20 15.20 8.73
C ALA A 21 -6.28 14.80 7.70
N VAL A 22 -5.94 13.94 6.71
CA VAL A 22 -6.91 13.49 5.70
C VAL A 22 -8.02 12.63 6.32
N PHE A 23 -7.69 11.73 7.26
CA PHE A 23 -8.71 10.95 7.96
C PHE A 23 -9.63 11.82 8.83
N GLU A 24 -9.07 12.84 9.49
CA GLU A 24 -9.83 13.80 10.28
C GLU A 24 -10.75 14.66 9.42
N MET A 25 -10.26 15.11 8.25
CA MET A 25 -11.07 15.80 7.24
C MET A 25 -12.23 14.93 6.74
N ALA A 26 -12.04 13.62 6.63
CA ALA A 26 -13.08 12.65 6.29
C ALA A 26 -14.02 12.31 7.46
N GLY A 27 -13.85 12.95 8.63
CA GLY A 27 -14.72 12.82 9.80
C GLY A 27 -14.31 11.75 10.81
N ALA A 28 -13.18 11.07 10.62
CA ALA A 28 -12.68 10.09 11.59
C ALA A 28 -11.88 10.77 12.72
N LYS A 29 -11.61 10.02 13.79
CA LYS A 29 -10.63 10.37 14.82
C LYS A 29 -9.35 9.59 14.56
N ALA A 30 -8.27 10.27 14.21
CA ALA A 30 -6.98 9.64 13.96
C ALA A 30 -6.09 9.69 15.22
N ASP A 31 -5.57 8.55 15.63
CA ASP A 31 -4.58 8.47 16.72
C ASP A 31 -3.22 8.10 16.12
N ARG A 32 -2.17 8.87 16.46
CA ARG A 32 -0.79 8.52 16.11
C ARG A 32 -0.33 7.35 16.99
N VAL A 33 -0.10 6.20 16.38
CA VAL A 33 0.18 4.95 17.09
C VAL A 33 1.59 4.47 16.79
N HIS A 34 2.51 4.66 17.74
CA HIS A 34 3.84 4.10 17.61
C HIS A 34 3.79 2.57 17.66
N VAL A 35 4.35 1.90 16.64
CA VAL A 35 4.25 0.43 16.45
C VAL A 35 4.66 -0.37 17.69
N ASN A 36 5.67 0.08 18.43
CA ASN A 36 6.09 -0.59 19.66
C ASN A 36 5.01 -0.66 20.73
N ARG A 37 4.08 0.30 20.78
CA ARG A 37 2.99 0.28 21.76
C ARG A 37 2.01 -0.87 21.50
N LEU A 38 1.76 -1.18 20.21
CA LEU A 38 0.99 -2.36 19.82
C LEU A 38 1.77 -3.65 20.13
N VAL A 39 3.06 -3.70 19.78
CA VAL A 39 3.91 -4.89 19.96
C VAL A 39 4.09 -5.23 21.44
N ASN A 40 4.21 -4.21 22.29
CA ASN A 40 4.34 -4.35 23.74
C ASN A 40 2.99 -4.60 24.44
N GLY A 41 1.86 -4.58 23.72
CA GLY A 41 0.53 -4.76 24.30
C GLY A 41 0.03 -3.58 25.14
N GLU A 42 0.64 -2.39 25.03
CA GLU A 42 0.18 -1.18 25.73
C GLU A 42 -1.16 -0.66 25.18
N ILE A 43 -1.47 -0.99 23.93
CA ILE A 43 -2.73 -0.72 23.24
C ILE A 43 -3.09 -1.91 22.35
N ASN A 44 -4.36 -2.06 22.00
CA ASN A 44 -4.84 -3.15 21.15
C ASN A 44 -5.31 -2.61 19.79
N LEU A 45 -4.93 -3.27 18.69
CA LEU A 45 -5.39 -2.88 17.36
C LEU A 45 -6.92 -2.98 17.22
N ASN A 46 -7.56 -3.87 17.98
CA ASN A 46 -9.01 -4.05 17.97
C ASN A 46 -9.78 -2.84 18.51
N ASP A 47 -9.12 -1.92 19.22
CA ASP A 47 -9.70 -0.67 19.71
C ASP A 47 -9.96 0.36 18.58
N TYR A 48 -9.49 0.04 17.37
CA TYR A 48 -9.59 0.85 16.17
C TYR A 48 -10.51 0.22 15.13
N HIS A 49 -10.99 1.06 14.21
CA HIS A 49 -11.85 0.67 13.10
C HIS A 49 -11.07 0.61 11.78
N ILE A 50 -9.99 1.38 11.65
CA ILE A 50 -9.14 1.46 10.45
C ILE A 50 -7.67 1.39 10.88
N MET A 51 -6.85 0.63 10.16
CA MET A 51 -5.39 0.65 10.28
C MET A 51 -4.78 1.34 9.06
N ALA A 52 -4.02 2.41 9.28
CA ALA A 52 -3.32 3.12 8.23
C ALA A 52 -1.81 3.02 8.45
N VAL A 53 -1.08 2.59 7.42
CA VAL A 53 0.39 2.57 7.40
C VAL A 53 0.87 3.68 6.46
N PRO A 54 1.41 4.79 6.99
CA PRO A 54 1.83 5.94 6.17
C PRO A 54 3.10 5.68 5.35
N GLY A 55 3.41 6.64 4.48
CA GLY A 55 4.67 6.70 3.74
C GLY A 55 5.88 7.09 4.60
N GLY A 56 7.07 7.00 3.98
CA GLY A 56 8.34 7.37 4.57
C GLY A 56 9.47 6.42 4.18
N PHE A 57 10.41 6.23 5.09
CA PHE A 57 11.57 5.37 4.95
C PHE A 57 11.73 4.57 6.25
N SER A 58 10.79 3.67 6.54
CA SER A 58 10.82 2.96 7.83
C SER A 58 12.17 2.24 8.03
N PHE A 59 12.82 2.52 9.16
CA PHE A 59 14.19 2.09 9.47
C PHE A 59 15.25 2.47 8.41
N GLY A 60 15.04 3.59 7.70
CA GLY A 60 15.94 4.08 6.66
C GLY A 60 16.00 3.19 5.41
N ASP A 61 15.09 2.23 5.28
CA ASP A 61 15.09 1.22 4.21
C ASP A 61 16.40 0.42 4.08
N HIS A 62 17.23 0.38 5.15
CA HIS A 62 18.58 -0.21 5.12
C HIS A 62 18.63 -1.71 4.75
N LEU A 63 17.53 -2.44 4.94
CA LEU A 63 17.40 -3.87 4.58
C LEU A 63 16.45 -4.10 3.39
N GLY A 64 16.19 -3.05 2.62
CA GLY A 64 15.12 -2.97 1.63
C GLY A 64 13.86 -2.33 2.20
N SER A 65 13.16 -1.60 1.35
CA SER A 65 12.06 -0.75 1.74
C SER A 65 10.91 -1.49 2.43
N GLY A 66 10.48 -0.96 3.57
CA GLY A 66 9.42 -1.54 4.40
C GLY A 66 9.73 -2.92 5.01
N ARG A 67 10.91 -3.54 4.76
CA ARG A 67 11.17 -4.93 5.15
C ARG A 67 11.22 -5.13 6.66
N LEU A 68 11.96 -4.29 7.37
CA LEU A 68 12.11 -4.43 8.82
C LEU A 68 10.79 -4.16 9.54
N MET A 69 10.08 -3.10 9.15
CA MET A 69 8.76 -2.78 9.69
C MET A 69 7.73 -3.87 9.35
N GLY A 70 7.70 -4.38 8.11
CA GLY A 70 6.87 -5.51 7.70
C GLY A 70 7.11 -6.76 8.53
N ASN A 71 8.38 -7.11 8.80
CA ASN A 71 8.72 -8.21 9.70
C ASN A 71 8.25 -7.96 11.14
N ARG A 72 8.38 -6.73 11.67
CA ARG A 72 7.85 -6.39 13.00
C ARG A 72 6.34 -6.59 13.08
N LEU A 73 5.59 -6.18 12.05
CA LEU A 73 4.15 -6.43 12.00
C LEU A 73 3.86 -7.94 11.87
N ARG A 74 4.57 -8.64 10.98
CA ARG A 74 4.37 -10.07 10.70
C ARG A 74 4.64 -10.97 11.91
N PHE A 75 5.64 -10.65 12.72
CA PHE A 75 6.02 -11.49 13.87
C PHE A 75 5.54 -10.94 15.21
N GLY A 76 5.45 -9.61 15.36
CA GLY A 76 5.02 -8.96 16.60
C GLY A 76 3.53 -8.68 16.69
N LEU A 77 2.84 -8.49 15.55
CA LEU A 77 1.41 -8.14 15.50
C LEU A 77 0.59 -9.09 14.63
N ARG A 78 1.12 -10.28 14.34
CA ARG A 78 0.53 -11.25 13.42
C ARG A 78 -0.96 -11.47 13.68
N GLU A 79 -1.27 -11.87 14.90
CA GLU A 79 -2.63 -12.25 15.32
C GLU A 79 -3.54 -11.03 15.34
N GLN A 80 -3.07 -9.90 15.90
CA GLN A 80 -3.84 -8.66 15.91
C GLN A 80 -4.23 -8.19 14.50
N VAL A 81 -3.28 -8.18 13.55
CA VAL A 81 -3.56 -7.78 12.16
C VAL A 81 -4.46 -8.79 11.46
N ARG A 82 -4.23 -10.10 11.67
CA ARG A 82 -5.06 -11.15 11.09
C ARG A 82 -6.50 -11.04 11.56
N ASP A 83 -6.73 -10.89 12.86
CA ASP A 83 -8.05 -10.75 13.45
C ASP A 83 -8.74 -9.47 13.00
N PHE A 84 -7.97 -8.37 12.90
CA PHE A 84 -8.47 -7.09 12.41
C PHE A 84 -9.01 -7.20 10.97
N VAL A 85 -8.25 -7.82 10.08
CA VAL A 85 -8.64 -8.03 8.67
C VAL A 85 -9.80 -9.02 8.57
N LYS A 86 -9.78 -10.12 9.32
CA LYS A 86 -10.88 -11.10 9.36
C LYS A 86 -12.18 -10.51 9.91
N ALA A 87 -12.10 -9.52 10.78
CA ALA A 87 -13.25 -8.74 11.23
C ALA A 87 -13.79 -7.75 10.17
N GLY A 88 -13.23 -7.75 8.95
CA GLY A 88 -13.63 -6.86 7.86
C GLY A 88 -13.20 -5.40 8.05
N LYS A 89 -12.26 -5.13 8.96
CA LYS A 89 -11.84 -3.75 9.24
C LYS A 89 -10.84 -3.26 8.17
N PRO A 90 -11.04 -2.05 7.62
CA PRO A 90 -10.19 -1.53 6.55
C PRO A 90 -8.73 -1.33 6.92
N VAL A 91 -7.84 -1.70 5.99
CA VAL A 91 -6.41 -1.43 6.05
C VAL A 91 -6.00 -0.63 4.82
N ILE A 92 -5.11 0.35 4.99
CA ILE A 92 -4.47 1.06 3.88
C ILE A 92 -2.97 1.23 4.13
N GLY A 93 -2.16 1.01 3.09
CA GLY A 93 -0.72 1.25 3.11
C GLY A 93 -0.34 2.20 1.97
N ILE A 94 0.36 3.29 2.29
CA ILE A 94 0.71 4.33 1.30
C ILE A 94 2.22 4.37 1.13
N CYS A 95 2.73 4.25 -0.10
CA CYS A 95 4.16 4.25 -0.40
C CYS A 95 4.94 3.22 0.46
N ASN A 96 5.66 3.67 1.49
CA ASN A 96 6.34 2.77 2.44
C ASN A 96 5.37 1.87 3.20
N GLY A 97 4.17 2.35 3.50
CA GLY A 97 3.12 1.51 4.05
C GLY A 97 2.70 0.38 3.14
N PHE A 98 2.59 0.61 1.82
CA PHE A 98 2.28 -0.47 0.88
C PHE A 98 3.42 -1.51 0.85
N GLN A 99 4.67 -1.05 0.81
CA GLN A 99 5.84 -1.92 0.91
C GLN A 99 5.79 -2.76 2.20
N VAL A 100 5.51 -2.14 3.36
CA VAL A 100 5.36 -2.83 4.64
C VAL A 100 4.29 -3.94 4.59
N LEU A 101 3.11 -3.63 4.05
CA LEU A 101 2.01 -4.60 3.96
C LEU A 101 2.33 -5.76 2.99
N VAL A 102 3.03 -5.47 1.88
CA VAL A 102 3.51 -6.50 0.95
C VAL A 102 4.58 -7.39 1.60
N LYS A 103 5.58 -6.80 2.27
CA LYS A 103 6.64 -7.58 2.97
C LYS A 103 6.10 -8.37 4.16
N MET A 104 5.02 -7.90 4.79
CA MET A 104 4.29 -8.67 5.80
C MET A 104 3.58 -9.90 5.21
N GLY A 105 3.29 -9.88 3.90
CA GLY A 105 2.48 -10.86 3.20
C GLY A 105 0.98 -10.60 3.32
N LEU A 106 0.57 -9.42 3.80
CA LEU A 106 -0.84 -9.05 3.83
C LEU A 106 -1.36 -8.69 2.43
N LEU A 107 -0.49 -8.16 1.58
CA LEU A 107 -0.82 -7.78 0.20
C LEU A 107 0.13 -8.45 -0.81
N PRO A 108 -0.36 -8.83 -1.99
CA PRO A 108 -1.77 -9.09 -2.32
C PRO A 108 -2.35 -10.18 -1.41
N GLY A 109 -3.52 -9.91 -0.83
CA GLY A 109 -4.12 -10.77 0.19
C GLY A 109 -4.70 -12.06 -0.41
N ASP A 110 -4.88 -13.06 0.44
CA ASP A 110 -5.65 -14.28 0.16
C ASP A 110 -6.86 -14.36 1.11
N ASN A 111 -7.79 -15.25 0.79
CA ASN A 111 -9.02 -15.41 1.58
C ASN A 111 -8.77 -15.90 3.02
N ASP A 112 -7.64 -16.58 3.26
CA ASP A 112 -7.30 -17.14 4.57
C ASP A 112 -6.57 -16.14 5.49
N VAL A 113 -6.12 -15.02 4.93
CA VAL A 113 -5.18 -14.07 5.55
C VAL A 113 -3.94 -14.83 6.05
N SER A 114 -3.32 -15.61 5.15
CA SER A 114 -2.19 -16.48 5.47
C SER A 114 -0.92 -15.69 5.83
N LEU A 115 -0.84 -14.42 5.41
CA LEU A 115 0.32 -13.55 5.56
C LEU A 115 1.58 -14.17 4.93
N THR A 116 1.39 -14.76 3.76
CA THR A 116 2.44 -15.30 2.90
C THR A 116 2.84 -14.23 1.89
N GLN A 117 4.13 -13.91 1.86
CA GLN A 117 4.63 -12.93 0.91
C GLN A 117 4.70 -13.54 -0.49
N THR A 118 3.81 -13.11 -1.38
CA THR A 118 3.72 -13.56 -2.78
C THR A 118 4.27 -12.50 -3.75
N ALA A 119 4.24 -11.24 -3.36
CA ALA A 119 4.78 -10.13 -4.15
C ALA A 119 5.88 -9.36 -3.40
N SER A 120 6.49 -8.41 -4.10
CA SER A 120 7.47 -7.48 -3.54
C SER A 120 7.47 -6.18 -4.33
N LEU A 121 7.97 -5.14 -3.68
CA LEU A 121 8.43 -3.92 -4.35
C LEU A 121 9.96 -4.02 -4.46
N ALA A 122 10.48 -3.78 -5.65
CA ALA A 122 11.90 -3.79 -5.99
C ALA A 122 12.37 -2.39 -6.40
N LEU A 123 13.69 -2.23 -6.60
CA LEU A 123 14.27 -1.01 -7.17
C LEU A 123 13.57 -0.66 -8.49
N ASN A 124 13.36 0.64 -8.68
CA ASN A 124 12.91 1.15 -9.98
C ASN A 124 13.94 0.77 -11.06
N ASP A 125 13.50 0.47 -12.28
CA ASP A 125 14.43 0.17 -13.38
C ASP A 125 15.31 1.37 -13.76
N SER A 126 14.89 2.60 -13.42
CA SER A 126 15.70 3.80 -13.58
C SER A 126 16.96 3.81 -12.69
N GLY A 127 16.98 3.01 -11.62
CA GLY A 127 18.04 3.04 -10.59
C GLY A 127 18.04 4.32 -9.74
N HIS A 128 17.05 5.20 -9.90
CA HIS A 128 16.97 6.50 -9.21
C HIS A 128 15.72 6.61 -8.33
N TYR A 129 15.78 7.54 -7.39
CA TYR A 129 14.60 7.96 -6.64
C TYR A 129 13.71 8.84 -7.52
N GLU A 130 12.45 8.45 -7.65
CA GLU A 130 11.47 9.17 -8.46
C GLU A 130 10.67 10.14 -7.63
N ASN A 131 10.69 11.42 -7.99
CA ASN A 131 9.87 12.48 -7.40
C ASN A 131 9.18 13.26 -8.53
N ARG A 132 7.97 12.84 -8.90
CA ARG A 132 7.26 13.40 -10.07
C ARG A 132 5.75 13.26 -9.94
N TRP A 133 5.05 13.83 -10.89
CA TRP A 133 3.63 13.56 -11.10
C TRP A 133 3.44 12.40 -12.06
N ALA A 134 2.59 11.45 -11.70
CA ALA A 134 2.16 10.36 -12.56
C ALA A 134 0.63 10.41 -12.73
N THR A 135 0.13 9.84 -13.83
CA THR A 135 -1.31 9.66 -14.07
C THR A 135 -1.66 8.21 -13.79
N LEU A 136 -2.69 8.03 -12.98
CA LEU A 136 -3.20 6.75 -12.56
C LEU A 136 -4.64 6.58 -13.04
N GLU A 137 -4.97 5.37 -13.48
CA GLU A 137 -6.32 4.95 -13.81
C GLU A 137 -6.74 3.80 -12.90
N PHE A 138 -7.93 3.91 -12.32
CA PHE A 138 -8.48 2.94 -11.38
C PHE A 138 -9.41 1.98 -12.08
N ASP A 139 -9.31 0.70 -11.70
CA ASP A 139 -10.22 -0.33 -12.19
C ASP A 139 -11.60 -0.20 -11.54
N SER A 140 -12.64 -0.03 -12.36
CA SER A 140 -14.02 0.08 -11.90
C SER A 140 -14.57 -1.21 -11.31
N GLU A 141 -14.00 -2.35 -11.70
CA GLU A 141 -14.41 -3.68 -11.25
C GLU A 141 -13.68 -4.11 -9.96
N SER A 142 -12.70 -3.33 -9.50
CA SER A 142 -11.98 -3.64 -8.27
C SER A 142 -12.88 -3.61 -7.04
N HIS A 143 -12.68 -4.58 -6.15
CA HIS A 143 -13.36 -4.65 -4.85
C HIS A 143 -12.83 -3.63 -3.82
N CYS A 144 -11.79 -2.85 -4.17
CA CYS A 144 -11.16 -1.91 -3.26
C CYS A 144 -12.14 -0.81 -2.81
N ILE A 145 -12.41 -0.76 -1.50
CA ILE A 145 -13.34 0.23 -0.94
C ILE A 145 -12.82 1.68 -1.01
N TRP A 146 -11.49 1.85 -1.10
CA TRP A 146 -10.85 3.16 -1.06
C TRP A 146 -10.96 3.92 -2.40
N THR A 147 -11.17 3.19 -3.49
CA THR A 147 -11.12 3.74 -4.86
C THR A 147 -12.47 3.70 -5.58
N LYS A 148 -13.56 3.41 -4.85
CA LYS A 148 -14.91 3.36 -5.42
C LYS A 148 -15.27 4.68 -6.10
N GLY A 149 -15.66 4.60 -7.37
CA GLY A 149 -16.06 5.75 -8.18
C GLY A 149 -14.90 6.63 -8.65
N MET A 150 -13.65 6.25 -8.38
CA MET A 150 -12.48 6.92 -8.95
C MET A 150 -12.26 6.42 -10.38
N THR A 151 -11.84 7.31 -11.27
CA THR A 151 -11.61 6.98 -12.70
C THR A 151 -10.15 7.18 -13.07
N ARG A 152 -9.73 8.43 -13.29
CA ARG A 152 -8.36 8.79 -13.64
C ARG A 152 -7.95 10.05 -12.88
N ILE A 153 -6.80 9.99 -12.22
CA ILE A 153 -6.26 11.14 -11.46
C ILE A 153 -4.78 11.31 -11.71
N ARG A 154 -4.28 12.50 -11.40
CA ARG A 154 -2.85 12.80 -11.35
C ARG A 154 -2.40 12.83 -9.89
N VAL A 155 -1.36 12.09 -9.54
CA VAL A 155 -0.83 12.01 -8.16
C VAL A 155 0.67 12.25 -8.10
N PRO A 156 1.19 12.76 -6.97
CA PRO A 156 2.62 12.77 -6.72
C PRO A 156 3.12 11.35 -6.41
N VAL A 157 4.23 10.95 -7.00
CA VAL A 157 4.95 9.70 -6.69
C VAL A 157 6.35 10.02 -6.18
N ARG A 158 6.76 9.31 -5.12
CA ARG A 158 7.97 9.60 -4.33
C ARG A 158 8.62 8.31 -3.81
N HIS A 159 9.34 7.57 -4.66
CA HIS A 159 9.92 6.26 -4.29
C HIS A 159 11.19 5.90 -5.07
N GLY A 160 12.12 5.17 -4.42
CA GLY A 160 13.25 4.50 -5.08
C GLY A 160 13.02 2.99 -5.30
N GLU A 161 12.11 2.40 -4.54
CA GLU A 161 11.74 0.98 -4.60
C GLU A 161 10.23 0.83 -4.83
N GLY A 162 9.75 1.24 -6.00
CA GLY A 162 8.32 1.22 -6.34
C GLY A 162 7.92 0.13 -7.32
N LYS A 163 8.86 -0.66 -7.83
CA LYS A 163 8.58 -1.64 -8.89
C LYS A 163 7.86 -2.86 -8.32
N PHE A 164 6.57 -3.00 -8.63
CA PHE A 164 5.79 -4.18 -8.24
C PHE A 164 6.20 -5.41 -9.06
N VAL A 165 6.61 -6.46 -8.35
CA VAL A 165 7.08 -7.74 -8.91
C VAL A 165 6.55 -8.91 -8.09
N THR A 166 6.53 -10.09 -8.71
CA THR A 166 6.16 -11.37 -8.07
C THR A 166 7.14 -12.46 -8.51
N ALA A 167 7.28 -13.51 -7.71
CA ALA A 167 8.10 -14.66 -8.07
C ALA A 167 7.46 -15.51 -9.19
N ASP A 168 6.13 -15.52 -9.26
CA ASP A 168 5.35 -16.22 -10.29
C ASP A 168 4.45 -15.21 -11.01
N LYS A 169 4.64 -15.10 -12.33
CA LYS A 169 3.89 -14.16 -13.17
C LYS A 169 2.42 -14.58 -13.37
N ASN A 170 2.09 -15.87 -13.19
CA ASN A 170 0.71 -16.34 -13.30
C ASN A 170 -0.17 -15.72 -12.20
N LEU A 171 0.41 -15.39 -11.04
CA LEU A 171 -0.30 -14.70 -9.97
C LEU A 171 -0.84 -13.32 -10.39
N LEU A 172 -0.27 -12.69 -11.42
CA LEU A 172 -0.79 -11.43 -11.94
C LEU A 172 -2.16 -11.61 -12.60
N ASP A 173 -2.39 -12.74 -13.27
CA ASP A 173 -3.68 -13.07 -13.86
C ASP A 173 -4.69 -13.37 -12.76
N ASP A 174 -4.32 -14.20 -11.78
CA ASP A 174 -5.17 -14.51 -10.62
C ASP A 174 -5.62 -13.23 -9.87
N TRP A 175 -4.70 -12.31 -9.62
CA TRP A 175 -5.01 -11.03 -8.95
C TRP A 175 -5.82 -10.09 -9.85
N GLY A 176 -5.61 -10.13 -11.16
CA GLY A 176 -6.40 -9.37 -12.13
C GLY A 176 -7.85 -9.84 -12.15
N GLU A 177 -8.06 -11.14 -12.33
CA GLU A 177 -9.40 -11.77 -12.30
C GLU A 177 -10.09 -11.62 -10.94
N GLY A 178 -9.32 -11.63 -9.85
CA GLY A 178 -9.82 -11.38 -8.49
C GLY A 178 -10.15 -9.92 -8.16
N GLY A 179 -9.91 -8.98 -9.08
CA GLY A 179 -10.14 -7.54 -8.86
C GLY A 179 -9.19 -6.91 -7.83
N GLN A 180 -8.01 -7.52 -7.62
CA GLN A 180 -7.00 -7.10 -6.63
C GLN A 180 -5.94 -6.15 -7.22
N LEU A 181 -5.86 -6.02 -8.55
CA LEU A 181 -5.04 -5.01 -9.23
C LEU A 181 -5.86 -3.73 -9.38
N VAL A 182 -5.71 -2.81 -8.43
CA VAL A 182 -6.67 -1.70 -8.24
C VAL A 182 -6.38 -0.52 -9.15
N VAL A 183 -5.10 -0.23 -9.39
CA VAL A 183 -4.70 1.00 -10.08
C VAL A 183 -3.45 0.79 -10.93
N LYS A 184 -3.44 1.37 -12.13
CA LYS A 184 -2.33 1.28 -13.08
C LYS A 184 -1.84 2.65 -13.51
N TYR A 185 -0.53 2.75 -13.80
CA TYR A 185 0.01 3.91 -14.52
C TYR A 185 -0.55 3.95 -15.94
N VAL A 186 -0.90 5.15 -16.39
CA VAL A 186 -1.38 5.42 -17.76
C VAL A 186 -0.68 6.63 -18.36
N ASP A 187 -0.63 6.68 -19.68
CA ASP A 187 -0.18 7.87 -20.40
C ASP A 187 -1.21 9.00 -20.21
N PRO A 188 -0.82 10.20 -19.74
CA PRO A 188 -1.74 11.33 -19.63
C PRO A 188 -2.33 11.81 -20.96
N SER A 189 -1.73 11.49 -22.10
CA SER A 189 -2.13 11.96 -23.42
C SER A 189 -3.21 11.11 -24.09
N THR A 190 -3.50 9.92 -23.57
CA THR A 190 -4.50 9.01 -24.13
C THR A 190 -5.91 9.36 -23.67
N GLU A 191 -6.92 8.97 -24.46
CA GLU A 191 -8.32 9.04 -24.04
C GLU A 191 -8.60 8.02 -22.91
N TYR A 192 -9.53 8.32 -22.03
CA TYR A 192 -9.97 7.38 -20.99
C TYR A 192 -11.07 6.45 -21.52
N PRO A 193 -11.06 5.14 -21.20
CA PRO A 193 -10.03 4.41 -20.44
C PRO A 193 -8.85 3.98 -21.32
N SER A 194 -7.66 3.85 -20.74
CA SER A 194 -6.47 3.38 -21.48
C SER A 194 -5.48 2.58 -20.64
N SER A 195 -5.90 2.04 -19.50
CA SER A 195 -5.08 1.09 -18.75
C SER A 195 -4.72 -0.13 -19.61
N THR A 196 -3.49 -0.62 -19.47
CA THR A 196 -2.96 -1.74 -20.27
C THR A 196 -1.95 -2.54 -19.45
N ASP A 197 -1.80 -3.82 -19.81
CA ASP A 197 -0.80 -4.73 -19.26
C ASP A 197 0.56 -4.62 -19.97
N GLU A 198 0.60 -3.95 -21.13
CA GLU A 198 1.86 -3.61 -21.81
C GLU A 198 2.59 -2.51 -21.02
N VAL A 199 3.79 -2.82 -20.54
CA VAL A 199 4.56 -1.90 -19.69
C VAL A 199 4.87 -0.62 -20.45
N LEU A 200 4.42 0.51 -19.90
CA LEU A 200 4.63 1.83 -20.47
C LEU A 200 6.11 2.25 -20.36
N PRO A 201 6.60 3.06 -21.30
CA PRO A 201 7.97 3.54 -21.27
C PRO A 201 8.19 4.48 -20.07
N TYR A 202 9.43 4.52 -19.59
CA TYR A 202 9.89 5.60 -18.73
C TYR A 202 9.88 6.92 -19.53
N PRO A 203 9.43 8.07 -18.98
CA PRO A 203 9.08 8.31 -17.57
C PRO A 203 7.61 8.09 -17.18
N ILE A 204 6.75 7.64 -18.10
CA ILE A 204 5.29 7.54 -17.91
C ILE A 204 4.95 6.53 -16.81
N SER A 205 5.46 5.30 -16.95
CA SER A 205 5.62 4.40 -15.81
C SER A 205 6.95 4.78 -15.15
N PRO A 206 6.97 5.25 -13.90
CA PRO A 206 8.18 5.77 -13.26
C PRO A 206 9.09 4.67 -12.70
N ASN A 207 8.54 3.48 -12.44
CA ASN A 207 9.25 2.37 -11.79
C ASN A 207 9.29 1.09 -12.63
N GLN A 208 8.60 1.04 -13.77
CA GLN A 208 8.51 -0.13 -14.64
C GLN A 208 7.93 -1.35 -13.91
N SER A 209 6.95 -1.10 -13.02
CA SER A 209 6.13 -2.15 -12.43
C SER A 209 5.52 -3.03 -13.52
N TRP A 210 5.47 -4.33 -13.26
CA TRP A 210 4.86 -5.27 -14.19
C TRP A 210 3.38 -4.92 -14.39
N ARG A 211 2.90 -4.95 -15.65
CA ARG A 211 1.54 -4.55 -16.04
C ARG A 211 1.13 -3.14 -15.58
N ASN A 212 2.11 -2.25 -15.42
CA ASN A 212 1.92 -0.88 -14.93
C ASN A 212 1.24 -0.78 -13.56
N ILE A 213 1.24 -1.85 -12.75
CA ILE A 213 0.56 -1.90 -11.46
C ILE A 213 1.15 -0.85 -10.52
N ALA A 214 0.29 -0.03 -9.93
CA ALA A 214 0.64 1.02 -8.98
C ALA A 214 -0.04 0.82 -7.60
N GLY A 215 -0.95 -0.15 -7.48
CA GLY A 215 -1.66 -0.51 -6.25
C GLY A 215 -2.79 -1.50 -6.49
#